data_AF-A0AA39QHC4-F1
#
_entry.id   AF-A0AA39QHC4-F1
#
_cell.length_a   1.000
_cell.length_b   1.000
_cell.length_c   1.000
_cell.angle_alpha   90.00
_cell.angle_beta   90.00
_cell.angle_gamma   90.00
#
_symmetry.space_group_name_H-M   'P 1'
#
loop_
_entity.id
_entity.type
_entity.pdbx_description
1 polymer ?
#
loop_
_entity_poly.entity_id
_entity_poly.type
_entity_poly.pdbx_seq_one_letter_code
_entity_poly.pdbx_strand_id
1 'polypeptide(L)'
;LSTPRILFNSGIGPFDQIYVVQAGSTNITLPDKSEWIDLPVGEGIKDHIIFTVTVDSTTKFTTYNYMPINSMEVNATDAALYSKHGSAQCLTFWTNLESNGTTHYIQGTVRPKSANTLNWKIYLMHSLTSSGRLSILPNRTMTLLESPWLMMTDDKAAITSFKETFIRYFDNQTILSISANSVTAEGLTETYTTGAHWAASCAMGENNYGSSIVDTNTKVWRTNNLFIASASIHPDLPIGNIQATIMVVTEKAAEKILASN
;
A
#
# COMPACT_ATOMS: atom_id res chain seq x y z
N LEU A 1 8.60 -4.60 3.63
CA LEU A 1 9.13 -5.86 3.04
C LEU A 1 10.18 -6.58 3.90
N SER A 2 10.63 -6.01 5.03
CA SER A 2 11.70 -6.62 5.84
C SER A 2 11.28 -7.90 6.56
N THR A 3 10.04 -8.00 7.06
CA THR A 3 9.57 -9.17 7.81
C THR A 3 9.59 -10.46 6.99
N PRO A 4 9.00 -10.54 5.78
CA PRO A 4 9.15 -11.71 4.90
C PRO A 4 10.60 -12.09 4.65
N ARG A 5 11.47 -11.09 4.42
CA ARG A 5 12.91 -11.33 4.25
C ARG A 5 13.53 -12.01 5.46
N ILE A 6 13.23 -11.55 6.67
CA ILE A 6 13.74 -12.15 7.90
C ILE A 6 13.27 -13.61 8.00
N LEU A 7 11.96 -13.86 7.79
CA LEU A 7 11.39 -15.22 7.84
C LEU A 7 12.07 -16.16 6.83
N PHE A 8 12.24 -15.74 5.58
CA PHE A 8 12.96 -16.55 4.57
C PHE A 8 14.38 -16.88 5.01
N ASN A 9 15.09 -15.90 5.57
CA ASN A 9 16.44 -16.09 6.12
C ASN A 9 16.46 -16.88 7.45
N SER A 10 15.31 -17.23 8.00
CA SER A 10 15.15 -18.08 9.19
C SER A 10 14.58 -19.46 8.84
N GLY A 11 14.49 -19.82 7.55
CA GLY A 11 13.90 -21.10 7.13
C GLY A 11 12.38 -21.16 7.29
N ILE A 12 11.70 -20.01 7.27
CA ILE A 12 10.24 -19.90 7.39
C ILE A 12 9.68 -19.22 6.13
N GLY A 13 8.83 -19.92 5.38
CA GLY A 13 8.25 -19.43 4.13
C GLY A 13 8.11 -20.54 3.08
N PRO A 14 7.68 -20.21 1.86
CA PRO A 14 7.60 -21.18 0.80
C PRO A 14 8.98 -21.77 0.50
N PHE A 15 9.06 -23.10 0.32
CA PHE A 15 10.35 -23.77 0.17
C PHE A 15 11.18 -23.24 -1.01
N ASP A 16 10.55 -22.83 -2.11
CA ASP A 16 11.26 -22.22 -3.24
C ASP A 16 12.02 -20.95 -2.83
N GLN A 17 11.48 -20.14 -1.92
CA GLN A 17 12.17 -18.95 -1.38
C GLN A 17 13.31 -19.34 -0.43
N ILE A 18 13.11 -20.35 0.41
CA ILE A 18 14.16 -20.82 1.34
C ILE A 18 15.32 -21.45 0.55
N TYR A 19 15.06 -22.17 -0.54
CA TYR A 19 16.11 -22.67 -1.44
C TYR A 19 16.92 -21.54 -2.07
N VAL A 20 16.30 -20.41 -2.44
CA VAL A 20 17.05 -19.25 -2.94
C VAL A 20 17.98 -18.70 -1.86
N VAL A 21 17.55 -18.66 -0.60
CA VAL A 21 18.42 -18.27 0.52
C VAL A 21 19.58 -19.25 0.68
N GLN A 22 19.30 -20.55 0.65
CA GLN A 22 20.31 -21.60 0.79
C GLN A 22 21.39 -21.51 -0.30
N ALA A 23 20.99 -21.21 -1.54
CA ALA A 23 21.90 -21.05 -2.67
C ALA A 23 22.55 -19.64 -2.75
N GLY A 24 22.18 -18.72 -1.86
CA GLY A 24 22.62 -17.33 -1.86
C GLY A 24 24.08 -17.15 -1.45
N SER A 25 24.63 -15.97 -1.76
CA SER A 25 26.08 -15.67 -1.66
C SER A 25 26.50 -15.06 -0.33
N THR A 26 25.88 -15.46 0.78
CA THR A 26 25.82 -14.60 1.96
C THR A 26 25.97 -15.38 3.27
N ASN A 27 26.50 -14.75 4.33
CA ASN A 27 26.90 -15.43 5.59
C ASN A 27 25.74 -15.78 6.55
N ILE A 28 24.60 -16.28 6.06
CA ILE A 28 23.52 -16.80 6.92
C ILE A 28 23.53 -18.30 6.83
N THR A 29 23.61 -18.93 7.99
CA THR A 29 23.40 -20.35 8.15
C THR A 29 21.92 -20.57 8.42
N LEU A 30 21.23 -21.21 7.47
CA LEU A 30 19.85 -21.65 7.68
C LEU A 30 19.81 -22.79 8.72
N PRO A 31 18.69 -22.97 9.43
CA PRO A 31 18.43 -24.18 10.20
C PRO A 31 18.52 -25.43 9.33
N ASP A 32 18.62 -26.59 9.98
CA ASP A 32 18.58 -27.86 9.26
C ASP A 32 17.28 -27.95 8.45
N LYS A 33 17.36 -28.56 7.27
CA LYS A 33 16.21 -28.62 6.34
C LYS A 33 14.97 -29.27 6.97
N SER A 34 15.16 -30.17 7.92
CA SER A 34 14.07 -30.80 8.69
C SER A 34 13.33 -29.84 9.63
N GLU A 35 13.93 -28.69 9.94
CA GLU A 35 13.36 -27.64 10.80
C GLU A 35 12.71 -26.51 10.01
N TRP A 36 12.78 -26.54 8.67
CA TRP A 36 12.15 -25.51 7.85
C TRP A 36 10.63 -25.54 8.00
N ILE A 37 10.03 -24.35 8.05
CA ILE A 37 8.60 -24.17 8.25
C ILE A 37 7.98 -23.64 6.96
N ASP A 38 7.23 -24.52 6.28
CA ASP A 38 6.46 -24.13 5.09
C ASP A 38 5.21 -23.33 5.48
N LEU A 39 5.24 -22.03 5.18
CA LEU A 39 4.16 -21.06 5.36
C LEU A 39 4.11 -20.16 4.12
N PRO A 40 2.95 -19.59 3.75
CA PRO A 40 2.78 -18.78 2.54
C PRO A 40 3.34 -17.35 2.72
N VAL A 41 4.52 -17.20 3.32
CA VAL A 41 5.17 -15.91 3.54
C VAL A 41 5.43 -15.22 2.20
N GLY A 42 4.95 -13.99 2.07
CA GLY A 42 5.08 -13.19 0.85
C GLY A 42 3.95 -13.39 -0.15
N GLU A 43 3.16 -14.45 -0.02
CA GLU A 43 1.95 -14.66 -0.82
C GLU A 43 0.87 -13.66 -0.41
N GLY A 44 0.05 -13.26 -1.38
CA GLY A 44 -1.09 -12.40 -1.11
C GLY A 44 -0.72 -10.95 -0.77
N ILE A 45 0.52 -10.51 -1.03
CA ILE A 45 0.92 -9.13 -0.76
C ILE A 45 0.01 -8.15 -1.50
N LYS A 46 -0.41 -7.10 -0.81
CA LYS A 46 -1.26 -6.04 -1.36
C LYS A 46 -0.60 -4.68 -1.19
N ASP A 47 -0.94 -3.77 -2.09
CA ASP A 47 -0.63 -2.35 -2.00
C ASP A 47 -1.77 -1.55 -2.64
N HIS A 48 -2.03 -0.37 -2.08
CA HIS A 48 -2.92 0.57 -2.74
C HIS A 48 -2.36 0.97 -4.10
N ILE A 49 -3.24 1.23 -5.06
CA ILE A 49 -2.87 1.69 -6.41
C ILE A 49 -3.34 3.12 -6.60
N ILE A 50 -2.46 3.98 -7.13
CA ILE A 50 -2.73 5.41 -7.32
C ILE A 50 -2.76 5.77 -8.80
N PHE A 51 -3.85 6.41 -9.22
CA PHE A 51 -4.01 7.04 -10.52
C PHE A 51 -3.99 8.56 -10.36
N THR A 52 -2.99 9.23 -10.92
CA THR A 52 -2.88 10.69 -10.83
C THR A 52 -3.52 11.34 -12.05
N VAL A 53 -4.54 12.17 -11.83
CA VAL A 53 -5.17 12.98 -12.87
C VAL A 53 -4.77 14.45 -12.64
N THR A 54 -4.27 15.11 -13.68
CA THR A 54 -4.06 16.57 -13.64
C THR A 54 -5.37 17.25 -14.05
N VAL A 55 -5.78 18.24 -13.28
CA VAL A 55 -7.01 19.02 -13.50
C VAL A 55 -6.64 20.49 -13.58
N ASP A 56 -7.03 21.16 -14.66
CA ASP A 56 -6.87 22.60 -14.84
C ASP A 56 -7.89 23.36 -14.01
N SER A 57 -7.53 24.57 -13.61
CA SER A 57 -8.42 25.48 -12.92
C SER A 57 -8.28 26.92 -13.40
N THR A 58 -9.43 27.57 -13.57
CA THR A 58 -9.49 29.03 -13.79
C THR A 58 -9.11 29.80 -12.53
N THR A 59 -9.26 29.20 -11.35
CA THR A 59 -8.81 29.74 -10.06
C THR A 59 -7.31 29.50 -9.88
N LYS A 60 -6.61 30.52 -9.39
CA LYS A 60 -5.17 30.41 -9.07
C LYS A 60 -4.95 29.88 -7.66
N PHE A 61 -4.15 28.84 -7.54
CA PHE A 61 -3.69 28.26 -6.29
C PHE A 61 -2.25 28.68 -5.97
N THR A 62 -1.93 28.72 -4.68
CA THR A 62 -0.53 28.89 -4.26
C THR A 62 0.08 27.52 -4.02
N THR A 63 1.24 27.27 -4.63
CA THR A 63 2.06 26.08 -4.36
C THR A 63 3.25 26.47 -3.48
N TYR A 64 3.51 25.70 -2.43
CA TYR A 64 4.71 25.89 -1.62
C TYR A 64 5.92 25.27 -2.33
N ASN A 65 7.03 26.02 -2.44
CA ASN A 65 8.28 25.50 -2.99
C ASN A 65 9.07 24.79 -1.89
N TYR A 66 9.07 23.45 -1.93
CA TYR A 66 9.79 22.63 -0.95
C TYR A 66 11.30 22.49 -1.25
N MET A 67 11.79 22.91 -2.43
CA MET A 67 13.20 22.73 -2.80
C MET A 67 14.20 23.32 -1.79
N PRO A 68 14.00 24.54 -1.24
CA PRO A 68 14.94 25.13 -0.29
C PRO A 68 15.03 24.39 1.05
N ILE A 69 14.07 23.51 1.38
CA ILE A 69 14.14 22.70 2.62
C ILE A 69 15.34 21.75 2.55
N ASN A 70 15.60 21.16 1.38
CA ASN A 70 16.68 20.20 1.20
C ASN A 70 18.07 20.86 1.30
N SER A 71 18.18 22.16 0.95
CA SER A 71 19.41 22.94 1.11
C SER A 71 19.49 23.69 2.44
N MET A 72 18.51 23.55 3.34
CA MET A 72 18.37 24.33 4.57
C MET A 72 18.29 25.86 4.33
N GLU A 73 17.87 26.27 3.14
CA GLU A 73 17.71 27.68 2.73
C GLU A 73 16.24 28.13 2.80
N VAL A 74 15.52 27.62 3.79
CA VAL A 74 14.09 27.93 3.97
C VAL A 74 13.91 29.39 4.38
N ASN A 75 12.83 30.01 3.92
CA ASN A 75 12.47 31.37 4.33
C ASN A 75 12.33 31.44 5.86
N ALA A 76 12.97 32.43 6.49
CA ALA A 76 13.00 32.57 7.95
C ALA A 76 11.59 32.72 8.57
N THR A 77 10.66 33.38 7.86
CA THR A 77 9.27 33.52 8.27
C THR A 77 8.57 32.16 8.29
N ASP A 78 8.71 31.38 7.22
CA ASP A 78 8.11 30.05 7.13
C ASP A 78 8.68 29.10 8.19
N ALA A 79 10.00 29.15 8.42
CA ALA A 79 10.66 28.38 9.48
C ALA A 79 10.12 28.75 10.88
N ALA A 80 9.98 30.05 11.16
CA ALA A 80 9.42 30.54 12.42
C ALA A 80 7.95 30.13 12.59
N LEU A 81 7.14 30.19 11.53
CA LEU A 81 5.73 29.78 11.56
C LEU A 81 5.57 28.27 11.71
N TYR A 82 6.40 27.47 11.05
CA TYR A 82 6.33 26.01 11.13
C TYR A 82 6.48 25.51 12.56
N SER A 83 7.38 26.12 13.35
CA SER A 83 7.56 25.81 14.77
C SER A 83 6.31 26.04 15.63
N LYS A 84 5.30 26.75 15.10
CA LYS A 84 4.07 27.14 15.81
C LYS A 84 2.79 26.55 15.22
N HIS A 85 2.70 26.39 13.91
CA HIS A 85 1.41 26.16 13.24
C HIS A 85 1.34 25.00 12.23
N GLY A 86 2.44 24.31 11.92
CA GLY A 86 2.45 23.16 11.00
C GLY A 86 1.88 23.44 9.59
N SER A 87 2.02 22.48 8.66
CA SER A 87 1.22 22.45 7.42
C SER A 87 1.20 21.04 6.82
N ALA A 88 0.12 20.69 6.10
CA ALA A 88 0.12 20.08 4.76
C ALA A 88 -1.17 19.28 4.45
N GLN A 89 -1.43 19.13 3.15
CA GLN A 89 -2.54 18.46 2.46
C GLN A 89 -3.88 19.23 2.51
N CYS A 90 -4.40 19.63 1.34
CA CYS A 90 -5.53 20.57 1.25
C CYS A 90 -6.90 19.88 1.32
N LEU A 91 -7.09 18.78 0.59
CA LEU A 91 -8.37 18.11 0.53
C LEU A 91 -8.20 16.60 0.30
N THR A 92 -8.91 15.83 1.11
CA THR A 92 -9.05 14.38 0.96
C THR A 92 -10.54 14.04 0.97
N PHE A 93 -10.96 13.10 0.13
CA PHE A 93 -12.33 12.60 0.10
C PHE A 93 -12.35 11.08 -0.04
N TRP A 94 -13.49 10.48 0.30
CA TRP A 94 -13.76 9.07 0.09
C TRP A 94 -15.12 8.88 -0.58
N THR A 95 -15.21 7.85 -1.39
CA THR A 95 -16.48 7.34 -1.92
C THR A 95 -16.37 5.83 -2.07
N ASN A 96 -17.48 5.19 -2.45
CA ASN A 96 -17.48 3.80 -2.85
C ASN A 96 -18.31 3.62 -4.12
N LEU A 97 -18.15 2.46 -4.74
CA LEU A 97 -19.01 2.01 -5.83
C LEU A 97 -19.21 0.51 -5.73
N GLU A 98 -20.34 0.04 -6.24
CA GLU A 98 -20.57 -1.38 -6.47
C GLU A 98 -20.04 -1.77 -7.84
N SER A 99 -19.27 -2.86 -7.90
CA SER A 99 -18.85 -3.49 -9.16
C SER A 99 -18.87 -5.00 -8.97
N ASN A 100 -19.53 -5.73 -9.88
CA ASN A 100 -19.64 -7.20 -9.84
C ASN A 100 -20.07 -7.78 -8.47
N GLY A 101 -20.92 -7.06 -7.73
CA GLY A 101 -21.42 -7.49 -6.41
C GLY A 101 -20.46 -7.25 -5.24
N THR A 102 -19.35 -6.53 -5.47
CA THR A 102 -18.41 -6.09 -4.43
C THR A 102 -18.41 -4.57 -4.31
N THR A 103 -18.50 -4.06 -3.08
CA THR A 103 -18.28 -2.65 -2.79
C THR A 103 -16.79 -2.33 -2.85
N HIS A 104 -16.37 -1.42 -3.72
CA HIS A 104 -15.01 -0.91 -3.83
C HIS A 104 -14.90 0.49 -3.26
N TYR A 105 -13.84 0.73 -2.49
CA TYR A 105 -13.61 2.03 -1.85
C TYR A 105 -12.57 2.84 -2.62
N ILE A 106 -12.86 4.12 -2.77
CA ILE A 106 -12.01 5.09 -3.44
C ILE A 106 -11.63 6.18 -2.46
N GLN A 107 -10.36 6.55 -2.44
CA GLN A 107 -9.91 7.79 -1.81
C GLN A 107 -9.40 8.74 -2.89
N GLY A 108 -9.73 10.02 -2.76
CA GLY A 108 -9.08 11.09 -3.50
C GLY A 108 -8.23 11.95 -2.59
N THR A 109 -7.04 12.30 -3.04
CA THR A 109 -6.20 13.32 -2.41
C THR A 109 -5.90 14.40 -3.44
N VAL A 110 -6.25 15.63 -3.12
CA VAL A 110 -6.14 16.78 -4.02
C VAL A 110 -5.14 17.78 -3.47
N ARG A 111 -4.25 18.25 -4.34
CA ARG A 111 -3.30 19.32 -4.02
C ARG A 111 -3.03 20.20 -5.24
N PRO A 112 -2.71 21.48 -5.04
CA PRO A 112 -2.11 22.31 -6.08
C PRO A 112 -0.83 21.68 -6.65
N LYS A 113 -0.74 21.60 -7.98
CA LYS A 113 0.46 21.20 -8.74
C LYS A 113 1.20 22.43 -9.25
N SER A 114 0.46 23.42 -9.75
CA SER A 114 0.94 24.74 -10.15
C SER A 114 -0.16 25.77 -9.88
N ALA A 115 0.07 27.03 -10.27
CA ALA A 115 -0.92 28.09 -10.09
C ALA A 115 -2.30 27.74 -10.65
N ASN A 116 -2.38 27.10 -11.82
CA ASN A 116 -3.64 26.82 -12.50
C ASN A 116 -3.92 25.33 -12.66
N THR A 117 -3.21 24.46 -11.93
CA THR A 117 -3.43 23.01 -12.03
C THR A 117 -3.42 22.34 -10.66
N LEU A 118 -4.28 21.35 -10.51
CA LEU A 118 -4.40 20.47 -9.36
C LEU A 118 -3.93 19.08 -9.76
N ASN A 119 -3.32 18.37 -8.82
CA ASN A 119 -3.13 16.92 -8.89
C ASN A 119 -4.19 16.23 -8.04
N TRP A 120 -5.01 15.40 -8.69
CA TRP A 120 -5.97 14.52 -8.04
C TRP A 120 -5.40 13.11 -8.06
N LYS A 121 -4.93 12.65 -6.91
CA LYS A 121 -4.53 11.26 -6.71
C LYS A 121 -5.75 10.45 -6.32
N ILE A 122 -6.15 9.53 -7.18
CA ILE A 122 -7.27 8.61 -6.95
C ILE A 122 -6.69 7.26 -6.57
N TYR A 123 -7.12 6.73 -5.45
CA TYR A 123 -6.68 5.44 -4.92
C TYR A 123 -7.82 4.44 -5.00
N LEU A 124 -7.54 3.23 -5.49
CA LEU A 124 -8.43 2.08 -5.25
C LEU A 124 -7.96 1.40 -3.96
N MET A 125 -8.87 1.27 -2.99
CA MET A 125 -8.57 1.03 -1.58
C MET A 125 -8.90 -0.41 -1.11
N HIS A 126 -9.61 -0.52 0.01
CA HIS A 126 -10.15 -1.78 0.52
C HIS A 126 -11.06 -2.46 -0.50
N SER A 127 -11.11 -3.81 -0.43
CA SER A 127 -11.79 -4.74 -1.34
C SER A 127 -11.10 -5.01 -2.68
N LEU A 128 -9.84 -4.57 -2.85
CA LEU A 128 -8.99 -5.05 -3.94
C LEU A 128 -8.92 -6.58 -3.93
N THR A 129 -9.25 -7.19 -5.05
CA THR A 129 -9.17 -8.64 -5.23
C THR A 129 -7.80 -9.07 -5.72
N SER A 130 -7.09 -8.20 -6.43
CA SER A 130 -5.69 -8.41 -6.82
C SER A 130 -4.80 -8.51 -5.60
N SER A 131 -3.83 -9.40 -5.70
CA SER A 131 -2.72 -9.57 -4.79
C SER A 131 -1.52 -10.06 -5.59
N GLY A 132 -0.34 -9.91 -5.02
CA GLY A 132 0.91 -10.34 -5.64
C GLY A 132 1.61 -11.39 -4.80
N ARG A 133 2.87 -11.63 -5.18
CA ARG A 133 3.76 -12.58 -4.54
C ARG A 133 5.14 -11.97 -4.38
N LEU A 134 5.67 -11.95 -3.16
CA LEU A 134 7.06 -11.56 -2.92
C LEU A 134 8.02 -12.73 -3.16
N SER A 135 9.22 -12.39 -3.59
CA SER A 135 10.35 -13.32 -3.64
C SER A 135 11.61 -12.67 -3.08
N ILE A 136 12.52 -13.51 -2.58
CA ILE A 136 13.88 -13.11 -2.21
C ILE A 136 14.86 -13.47 -3.33
N LEU A 137 15.77 -12.56 -3.66
CA LEU A 137 16.84 -12.81 -4.61
C LEU A 137 18.08 -13.39 -3.89
N PRO A 138 19.04 -14.02 -4.61
CA PRO A 138 20.26 -14.58 -4.00
C PRO A 138 21.11 -13.58 -3.20
N ASN A 139 21.01 -12.29 -3.51
CA ASN A 139 21.64 -11.17 -2.78
C ASN A 139 20.80 -10.68 -1.58
N ARG A 140 19.71 -11.38 -1.24
CA ARG A 140 18.73 -11.07 -0.18
C ARG A 140 17.88 -9.82 -0.37
N THR A 141 17.89 -9.19 -1.55
CA THR A 141 16.90 -8.15 -1.83
C THR A 141 15.55 -8.77 -2.13
N MET A 142 14.47 -8.11 -1.71
CA MET A 142 13.11 -8.54 -2.02
C MET A 142 12.68 -8.00 -3.37
N THR A 143 11.94 -8.81 -4.12
CA THR A 143 11.29 -8.40 -5.38
C THR A 143 9.84 -8.86 -5.38
N LEU A 144 9.04 -8.28 -6.28
CA LEU A 144 7.76 -8.86 -6.65
C LEU A 144 8.02 -9.94 -7.70
N LEU A 145 7.54 -11.15 -7.43
CA LEU A 145 7.42 -12.21 -8.42
C LEU A 145 6.12 -12.03 -9.23
N GLU A 146 5.06 -11.59 -8.54
CA GLU A 146 3.78 -11.24 -9.15
C GLU A 146 3.35 -9.85 -8.71
N SER A 147 2.85 -9.05 -9.65
CA SER A 147 2.34 -7.69 -9.38
C SER A 147 1.06 -7.77 -8.55
N PRO A 148 0.88 -6.92 -7.53
CA PRO A 148 -0.37 -6.87 -6.76
C PRO A 148 -1.44 -5.97 -7.40
N TRP A 149 -1.13 -5.28 -8.50
CA TRP A 149 -1.95 -4.21 -9.04
C TRP A 149 -2.67 -4.66 -10.32
N LEU A 150 -4.01 -4.52 -10.31
CA LEU A 150 -4.87 -4.77 -11.48
C LEU A 150 -4.60 -6.11 -12.17
N MET A 151 -4.44 -7.17 -11.39
CA MET A 151 -4.31 -8.53 -11.94
C MET A 151 -5.69 -9.11 -12.25
N MET A 152 -6.68 -8.76 -11.43
CA MET A 152 -8.06 -9.22 -11.56
C MET A 152 -8.90 -8.26 -12.41
N THR A 153 -9.85 -8.81 -13.17
CA THR A 153 -10.76 -8.03 -14.01
C THR A 153 -11.70 -7.15 -13.20
N ASP A 154 -12.07 -7.59 -11.99
CA ASP A 154 -12.99 -6.86 -11.12
C ASP A 154 -12.39 -5.54 -10.64
N ASP A 155 -11.12 -5.54 -10.22
CA ASP A 155 -10.44 -4.31 -9.82
C ASP A 155 -10.31 -3.32 -10.99
N LYS A 156 -10.06 -3.84 -12.21
CA LYS A 156 -10.03 -3.01 -13.43
C LYS A 156 -11.39 -2.41 -13.73
N ALA A 157 -12.45 -3.22 -13.66
CA ALA A 157 -13.82 -2.76 -13.89
C ALA A 157 -14.24 -1.71 -12.87
N ALA A 158 -13.89 -1.91 -11.59
CA ALA A 158 -14.19 -0.99 -10.52
C ALA A 158 -13.51 0.37 -10.74
N ILE A 159 -12.20 0.41 -11.01
CA ILE A 159 -11.55 1.70 -11.24
C ILE A 159 -12.03 2.36 -12.53
N THR A 160 -12.24 1.61 -13.62
CA THR A 160 -12.76 2.18 -14.88
C THR A 160 -14.15 2.78 -14.68
N SER A 161 -15.08 2.09 -14.01
CA SER A 161 -16.41 2.61 -13.67
C SER A 161 -16.34 3.87 -12.81
N PHE A 162 -15.43 3.90 -11.83
CA PHE A 162 -15.19 5.13 -11.07
C PHE A 162 -14.67 6.26 -11.97
N LYS A 163 -13.76 5.97 -12.92
CA LYS A 163 -13.22 6.98 -13.84
C LYS A 163 -14.27 7.53 -14.80
N GLU A 164 -15.22 6.73 -15.27
CA GLU A 164 -16.37 7.23 -16.03
C GLU A 164 -17.18 8.23 -15.21
N THR A 165 -17.45 7.91 -13.95
CA THR A 165 -18.14 8.81 -13.03
C THR A 165 -17.33 10.06 -12.72
N PHE A 166 -16.02 9.90 -12.53
CA PHE A 166 -15.09 10.99 -12.29
C PHE A 166 -15.06 11.98 -13.46
N ILE A 167 -15.03 11.51 -14.71
CA ILE A 167 -15.09 12.36 -15.91
C ILE A 167 -16.38 13.17 -15.91
N ARG A 168 -17.52 12.55 -15.60
CA ARG A 168 -18.83 13.23 -15.54
C ARG A 168 -18.91 14.33 -14.49
N TYR A 169 -18.07 14.33 -13.45
CA TYR A 169 -18.00 15.45 -12.51
C TYR A 169 -17.51 16.75 -13.14
N PHE A 170 -16.83 16.66 -14.29
CA PHE A 170 -16.37 17.81 -15.05
C PHE A 170 -17.33 18.22 -16.17
N ASP A 171 -18.39 17.45 -16.43
CA ASP A 171 -19.42 17.83 -17.39
C ASP A 171 -20.10 19.13 -16.94
N ASN A 172 -20.20 20.09 -17.85
CA ASN A 172 -20.78 21.42 -17.61
C ASN A 172 -20.09 22.24 -16.49
N GLN A 173 -18.87 21.89 -16.07
CA GLN A 173 -18.07 22.71 -15.16
C GLN A 173 -17.35 23.84 -15.90
N THR A 174 -17.34 25.03 -15.33
CA THR A 174 -16.65 26.22 -15.88
C THR A 174 -15.35 26.55 -15.17
N ILE A 175 -15.10 25.96 -14.00
CA ILE A 175 -13.96 26.27 -13.13
C ILE A 175 -12.85 25.23 -13.25
N LEU A 176 -13.22 23.95 -13.42
CA LEU A 176 -12.30 22.83 -13.45
C LEU A 176 -12.51 22.00 -14.72
N SER A 177 -11.41 21.53 -15.30
CA SER A 177 -11.42 20.60 -16.44
C SER A 177 -10.26 19.62 -16.33
N ILE A 178 -10.42 18.38 -16.79
CA ILE A 178 -9.29 17.43 -16.84
C ILE A 178 -8.27 17.94 -17.87
N SER A 179 -6.99 17.98 -17.50
CA SER A 179 -5.89 18.50 -18.33
C SER A 179 -5.47 17.53 -19.45
N ALA A 180 -6.42 17.11 -20.29
CA ALA A 180 -6.20 16.26 -21.46
C ALA A 180 -7.36 16.41 -22.45
N ASN A 181 -7.07 16.28 -23.75
CA ASN A 181 -8.10 16.27 -24.78
C ASN A 181 -8.68 14.86 -24.92
N SER A 182 -10.01 14.76 -25.11
CA SER A 182 -10.70 13.49 -25.38
C SER A 182 -10.42 12.38 -24.35
N VAL A 183 -10.63 12.69 -23.07
CA VAL A 183 -10.38 11.77 -21.95
C VAL A 183 -11.35 10.60 -21.96
N THR A 184 -10.82 9.38 -21.87
CA THR A 184 -11.59 8.15 -21.62
C THR A 184 -11.30 7.60 -20.23
N ALA A 185 -12.20 6.78 -19.70
CA ALA A 185 -12.00 6.13 -18.41
C ALA A 185 -10.77 5.21 -18.42
N GLU A 186 -10.60 4.45 -19.50
CA GLU A 186 -9.46 3.56 -19.75
C GLU A 186 -8.15 4.34 -19.80
N GLY A 187 -8.12 5.48 -20.51
CA GLY A 187 -6.92 6.31 -20.57
C GLY A 187 -6.48 6.84 -19.20
N LEU A 188 -7.44 7.07 -18.29
CA LEU A 188 -7.15 7.48 -16.91
C LEU A 188 -6.75 6.31 -15.98
N THR A 189 -6.79 5.06 -16.46
CA THR A 189 -6.37 3.86 -15.70
C THR A 189 -5.09 3.21 -16.25
N GLU A 190 -4.62 3.60 -17.43
CA GLU A 190 -3.40 3.05 -18.05
C GLU A 190 -2.13 3.25 -17.22
N THR A 191 -1.99 4.43 -16.61
CA THR A 191 -0.80 4.77 -15.81
C THR A 191 -1.15 4.89 -14.34
N TYR A 192 -0.41 4.14 -13.51
CA TYR A 192 -0.55 4.14 -12.07
C TYR A 192 0.78 4.02 -11.35
N THR A 193 0.77 4.31 -10.06
CA THR A 193 1.92 4.15 -9.17
C THR A 193 1.53 3.38 -7.91
N THR A 194 2.53 2.78 -7.26
CA THR A 194 2.40 2.22 -5.90
C THR A 194 1.84 3.26 -4.93
N GLY A 195 1.02 2.78 -3.99
CA GLY A 195 0.56 3.52 -2.83
C GLY A 195 1.61 3.63 -1.73
N ALA A 196 2.68 2.83 -1.81
CA ALA A 196 3.64 2.59 -0.75
C ALA A 196 2.98 2.14 0.57
N HIS A 197 1.85 1.44 0.44
CA HIS A 197 0.97 0.95 1.50
C HIS A 197 0.99 -0.60 1.53
N TRP A 198 2.20 -1.18 1.58
CA TRP A 198 2.41 -2.63 1.54
C TRP A 198 1.82 -3.36 2.77
N ALA A 199 0.96 -4.35 2.53
CA ALA A 199 0.30 -5.16 3.55
C ALA A 199 0.20 -6.65 3.14
N ALA A 200 -0.37 -7.49 4.01
CA ALA A 200 -0.73 -8.89 3.76
C ALA A 200 0.40 -9.91 3.48
N SER A 201 1.66 -9.48 3.38
CA SER A 201 2.78 -10.40 3.11
C SER A 201 3.04 -11.45 4.22
N CYS A 202 2.43 -11.30 5.39
CA CYS A 202 2.43 -12.28 6.48
C CYS A 202 1.02 -12.32 7.14
N ALA A 203 -0.03 -12.34 6.33
CA ALA A 203 -1.42 -12.22 6.75
C ALA A 203 -1.79 -13.08 7.98
N MET A 204 -2.57 -12.48 8.88
CA MET A 204 -3.18 -13.13 10.03
C MET A 204 -4.40 -13.97 9.62
N GLY A 205 -4.63 -15.08 10.32
CA GLY A 205 -5.84 -15.89 10.16
C GLY A 205 -6.14 -16.76 11.38
N GLU A 206 -7.35 -17.32 11.41
CA GLU A 206 -7.80 -18.21 12.49
C GLU A 206 -7.20 -19.61 12.41
N ASN A 207 -6.75 -20.03 11.23
CA ASN A 207 -6.14 -21.32 10.95
C ASN A 207 -5.03 -21.17 9.90
N ASN A 208 -4.17 -22.20 9.80
CA ASN A 208 -3.04 -22.24 8.88
C ASN A 208 -3.26 -23.17 7.67
N TYR A 209 -4.48 -23.21 7.10
CA TYR A 209 -4.80 -24.00 5.90
C TYR A 209 -4.20 -23.44 4.60
N GLY A 210 -2.95 -22.95 4.67
CA GLY A 210 -2.18 -22.45 3.52
C GLY A 210 -2.38 -20.97 3.20
N SER A 211 -3.14 -20.21 4.00
CA SER A 211 -3.43 -18.79 3.73
C SER A 211 -2.92 -17.80 4.78
N SER A 212 -2.60 -18.24 6.00
CA SER A 212 -2.13 -17.36 7.07
C SER A 212 -0.75 -17.77 7.61
N ILE A 213 -0.01 -16.77 8.06
CA ILE A 213 1.37 -16.90 8.56
C ILE A 213 1.39 -16.75 10.08
N VAL A 214 0.49 -15.92 10.61
CA VAL A 214 0.31 -15.73 12.06
C VAL A 214 -1.11 -16.06 12.50
N ASP A 215 -1.24 -16.51 13.74
CA ASP A 215 -2.52 -16.70 14.42
C ASP A 215 -3.13 -15.37 14.92
N THR A 216 -4.31 -15.44 15.53
CA THR A 216 -5.02 -14.25 16.08
C THR A 216 -4.36 -13.64 17.32
N ASN A 217 -3.24 -14.19 17.79
CA ASN A 217 -2.35 -13.61 18.79
C ASN A 217 -1.05 -13.08 18.16
N THR A 218 -1.01 -13.00 16.83
CA THR A 218 0.14 -12.56 16.02
C THR A 218 1.35 -13.49 16.07
N LYS A 219 1.18 -14.69 16.62
CA LYS A 219 2.26 -15.68 16.71
C LYS A 219 2.41 -16.39 15.38
N VAL A 220 3.64 -16.48 14.89
CA VAL A 220 3.95 -17.25 13.68
C VAL A 220 3.59 -18.70 13.92
N TRP A 221 2.80 -19.27 13.00
CA TRP A 221 2.40 -20.67 13.11
C TRP A 221 3.62 -21.60 13.21
N ARG A 222 3.47 -22.69 13.98
CA ARG A 222 4.52 -23.69 14.22
C ARG A 222 5.77 -23.13 14.95
N THR A 223 5.62 -22.00 15.64
CA THR A 223 6.64 -21.45 16.54
C THR A 223 6.12 -21.33 17.97
N ASN A 224 7.04 -21.24 18.93
CA ASN A 224 6.70 -21.10 20.34
C ASN A 224 6.59 -19.62 20.76
N ASN A 225 7.50 -18.77 20.27
CA ASN A 225 7.73 -17.43 20.80
C ASN A 225 8.07 -16.39 19.71
N LEU A 226 7.75 -16.66 18.44
CA LEU A 226 7.96 -15.71 17.34
C LEU A 226 6.64 -15.00 16.99
N PHE A 227 6.64 -13.68 17.05
CA PHE A 227 5.45 -12.85 16.81
C PHE A 227 5.74 -11.76 15.77
N ILE A 228 4.70 -11.26 15.10
CA ILE A 228 4.81 -10.18 14.11
C ILE A 228 3.78 -9.09 14.40
N ALA A 229 4.25 -7.87 14.68
CA ALA A 229 3.40 -6.69 14.84
C ALA A 229 3.78 -5.63 13.80
N SER A 230 3.21 -5.71 12.59
CA SER A 230 3.47 -4.74 11.52
C SER A 230 2.39 -4.75 10.44
N ALA A 231 2.52 -3.91 9.41
CA ALA A 231 1.64 -3.92 8.24
C ALA A 231 1.48 -5.30 7.58
N SER A 232 2.49 -6.17 7.68
CA SER A 232 2.48 -7.48 7.01
C SER A 232 1.38 -8.41 7.50
N ILE A 233 0.91 -8.27 8.75
CA ILE A 233 -0.11 -9.15 9.34
C ILE A 233 -1.55 -8.72 9.00
N HIS A 234 -1.75 -7.54 8.44
CA HIS A 234 -3.06 -7.12 7.97
C HIS A 234 -3.51 -8.04 6.82
N PRO A 235 -4.65 -8.75 6.94
CA PRO A 235 -5.11 -9.66 5.89
C PRO A 235 -5.59 -8.92 4.64
N ASP A 236 -5.96 -7.64 4.78
CA ASP A 236 -6.34 -6.79 3.66
C ASP A 236 -5.93 -5.32 3.92
N LEU A 237 -5.98 -4.50 2.86
CA LEU A 237 -5.77 -3.07 2.93
C LEU A 237 -6.96 -2.38 3.61
N PRO A 238 -6.74 -1.39 4.50
CA PRO A 238 -7.82 -0.60 5.07
C PRO A 238 -8.33 0.46 4.09
N ILE A 239 -9.47 1.06 4.41
CA ILE A 239 -9.88 2.31 3.77
C ILE A 239 -8.96 3.42 4.29
N GLY A 240 -8.08 3.90 3.42
CA GLY A 240 -7.22 5.05 3.70
C GLY A 240 -5.73 4.73 3.80
N ASN A 241 -4.96 5.75 4.17
CA ASN A 241 -3.54 5.58 4.47
C ASN A 241 -3.36 4.67 5.69
N ILE A 242 -2.46 3.69 5.58
CA ILE A 242 -2.48 2.52 6.47
C ILE A 242 -1.84 2.74 7.85
N GLN A 243 -1.13 3.85 8.06
CA GLN A 243 -0.35 4.09 9.28
C GLN A 243 -1.20 4.02 10.56
N ALA A 244 -2.37 4.67 10.57
CA ALA A 244 -3.25 4.66 11.74
C ALA A 244 -3.77 3.25 12.05
N THR A 245 -4.17 2.51 11.02
CA THR A 245 -4.64 1.12 11.18
C THR A 245 -3.52 0.21 11.70
N ILE A 246 -2.28 0.39 11.23
CA ILE A 246 -1.12 -0.35 11.74
C ILE A 246 -0.93 -0.05 13.23
N MET A 247 -0.92 1.22 13.64
CA MET A 247 -0.72 1.59 15.05
C MET A 247 -1.75 0.92 15.97
N VAL A 248 -3.04 0.93 15.58
CA VAL A 248 -4.10 0.26 16.34
C VAL A 248 -3.89 -1.25 16.43
N VAL A 249 -3.54 -1.90 15.32
CA VAL A 249 -3.29 -3.35 15.31
C VAL A 249 -2.04 -3.70 16.12
N THR A 250 -0.98 -2.89 16.07
CA THR A 250 0.24 -3.14 16.85
C THR A 250 0.04 -2.94 18.35
N GLU A 251 -0.78 -1.97 18.76
CA GLU A 251 -1.19 -1.82 20.17
C GLU A 251 -1.94 -3.07 20.65
N LYS A 252 -2.91 -3.55 19.86
CA LYS A 252 -3.65 -4.77 20.21
C LYS A 252 -2.77 -6.04 20.19
N ALA A 253 -1.78 -6.09 19.30
CA ALA A 253 -0.81 -7.17 19.27
C ALA A 253 0.03 -7.20 20.55
N ALA A 254 0.50 -6.04 21.03
CA ALA A 254 1.26 -5.95 22.27
C ALA A 254 0.46 -6.47 23.48
N GLU A 255 -0.82 -6.09 23.60
CA GLU A 255 -1.72 -6.62 24.63
C GLU A 255 -1.83 -8.16 24.57
N LYS A 256 -2.03 -8.72 23.37
CA LYS A 256 -2.14 -10.17 23.16
C LYS A 256 -0.85 -10.92 23.47
N ILE A 257 0.29 -10.37 23.09
CA ILE A 257 1.60 -10.94 23.38
C ILE A 257 1.85 -10.95 24.90
N LEU A 258 1.53 -9.87 25.61
CA LEU A 258 1.66 -9.81 27.08
C LEU A 258 0.74 -10.80 27.80
N ALA A 259 -0.43 -11.11 27.22
CA ALA A 259 -1.35 -12.12 27.75
C ALA A 259 -0.94 -13.57 27.39
N SER A 260 0.01 -13.74 26.47
CA SER A 260 0.52 -15.05 26.03
C SER A 260 1.64 -15.52 26.96
N ASN A 261 1.28 -15.87 28.20
CA ASN A 261 2.18 -16.50 29.17
C ASN A 261 2.34 -18.00 28.89
#